data_AF-A0A952HPA6-F1
#
_entry.id   AF-A0A952HPA6-F1
#
_cell.length_a   1.000
_cell.length_b   1.000
_cell.length_c   1.000
_cell.angle_alpha   90.00
_cell.angle_beta   90.00
_cell.angle_gamma   90.00
#
_symmetry.space_group_name_H-M   'P 1'
#
loop_
_entity.id
_entity.type
_entity.pdbx_description
1 polymer ?
#
loop_
_entity_poly.entity_id
_entity_poly.type
_entity_poly.pdbx_seq_one_letter_code
_entity_poly.pdbx_strand_id
1 'polypeptide(L)'
;MVATASGIGELDLHKGHSPIQSVLEAFLGISHEQMHVYMERDGLNLAGTCEVLGIEPENLIQTLTNSFEPFIDQGVAKGLITQADKPEWIDRVKTQFRNRVYWRG
;
A
#
# COMPACT_ATOMS: atom_id res chain seq x y z
N MET A 1 3.44 -3.73 23.87
CA MET A 1 4.66 -3.37 23.12
C MET A 1 4.33 -3.44 21.63
N VAL A 2 3.99 -2.31 21.02
CA VAL A 2 3.55 -2.15 19.62
C VAL A 2 4.78 -1.83 18.77
N ALA A 3 5.81 -2.69 18.83
CA ALA A 3 7.09 -2.47 18.16
C ALA A 3 7.19 -3.18 16.79
N THR A 4 6.09 -3.75 16.30
CA THR A 4 6.07 -4.69 15.18
C THR A 4 4.80 -4.55 14.33
N ALA A 5 4.27 -3.33 14.21
CA ALA A 5 3.26 -3.03 13.21
C ALA A 5 3.93 -2.36 12.00
N SER A 6 4.58 -3.17 11.18
CA SER A 6 4.76 -2.94 9.73
C SER A 6 5.99 -2.18 9.20
N GLY A 7 7.14 -2.14 9.88
CA GLY A 7 8.40 -1.79 9.19
C GLY A 7 9.61 -1.54 10.09
N ILE A 8 10.71 -1.10 9.47
CA ILE A 8 11.85 -0.46 10.16
C ILE A 8 11.49 1.01 10.37
N GLY A 9 11.37 1.46 11.63
CA GLY A 9 10.96 2.83 11.97
C GLY A 9 11.90 3.92 11.42
N GLU A 10 13.18 3.61 11.24
CA GLU A 10 14.19 4.52 10.67
C GLU A 10 14.03 4.74 9.15
N LEU A 11 13.25 3.89 8.48
CA LEU A 11 12.89 4.03 7.07
C LEU A 11 11.58 4.81 6.87
N ASP A 12 10.99 5.34 7.96
CA ASP A 12 9.70 6.04 7.96
C ASP A 12 8.53 5.21 7.39
N LEU A 13 8.69 3.88 7.33
CA LEU A 13 7.70 2.93 6.78
C LEU A 13 6.37 2.90 7.56
N HIS A 14 6.28 3.65 8.67
CA HIS A 14 5.10 3.74 9.54
C HIS A 14 4.33 5.06 9.36
N LYS A 15 4.87 6.06 8.62
CA LYS A 15 4.18 7.32 8.33
C LYS A 15 3.36 7.28 7.03
N GLY A 16 2.87 6.10 6.68
CA GLY A 16 2.07 5.81 5.50
C GLY A 16 0.63 6.31 5.56
N HIS A 17 0.37 7.56 5.94
CA HIS A 17 -0.99 8.13 5.82
C HIS A 17 -1.14 9.18 4.72
N SER A 18 -0.19 10.10 4.52
CA SER A 18 -0.28 11.05 3.40
C SER A 18 0.13 10.47 2.03
N PRO A 19 1.20 9.65 1.87
CA PRO A 19 1.60 9.15 0.56
C PRO A 19 0.58 8.16 -0.03
N ILE A 20 0.03 7.27 0.80
CA ILE A 20 -0.89 6.22 0.34
C ILE A 20 -2.22 6.81 -0.09
N GLN A 21 -2.75 7.81 0.64
CA GLN A 21 -3.98 8.49 0.24
C GLN A 21 -3.83 9.14 -1.15
N SER A 22 -2.76 9.89 -1.39
CA SER A 22 -2.54 10.52 -2.70
C SER A 22 -2.38 9.50 -3.82
N VAL A 23 -1.74 8.35 -3.55
CA VAL A 23 -1.64 7.26 -4.53
C VAL A 23 -3.02 6.64 -4.80
N LEU A 24 -3.84 6.43 -3.77
CA LEU A 24 -5.20 5.91 -3.91
C LEU A 24 -6.08 6.87 -4.71
N GLU A 25 -6.07 8.15 -4.39
CA GLU A 25 -6.86 9.17 -5.10
C GLU A 25 -6.43 9.29 -6.57
N ALA A 26 -5.11 9.34 -6.82
CA ALA A 26 -4.58 9.41 -8.18
C ALA A 26 -4.88 8.14 -9.00
N PHE A 27 -4.83 6.96 -8.38
CA PHE A 27 -5.05 5.69 -9.06
C PHE A 27 -6.53 5.40 -9.31
N LEU A 28 -7.38 5.63 -8.31
CA LEU A 28 -8.82 5.36 -8.39
C LEU A 28 -9.57 6.46 -9.15
N GLY A 29 -8.99 7.66 -9.31
CA GLY A 29 -9.63 8.79 -9.96
C GLY A 29 -10.81 9.37 -9.17
N ILE A 30 -10.92 9.04 -7.88
CA ILE A 30 -11.95 9.51 -6.95
C ILE A 30 -11.29 10.08 -5.69
N SER A 31 -12.01 10.91 -4.95
CA SER A 31 -11.52 11.41 -3.67
C SER A 31 -11.51 10.31 -2.61
N HIS A 32 -10.70 10.48 -1.56
CA HIS A 32 -10.71 9.58 -0.42
C HIS A 32 -12.10 9.50 0.25
N GLU A 33 -12.86 10.60 0.27
CA GLU A 33 -14.24 10.62 0.76
C GLU A 33 -15.18 9.74 -0.09
N GLN A 34 -15.10 9.83 -1.42
CA GLN A 34 -15.88 8.98 -2.32
C GLN A 34 -15.51 7.50 -2.15
N MET A 35 -14.23 7.20 -1.92
CA MET A 35 -13.76 5.85 -1.62
C MET A 35 -14.40 5.32 -0.32
N HIS A 36 -14.46 6.13 0.74
CA HIS A 36 -15.15 5.77 1.99
C HIS A 36 -16.64 5.54 1.78
N VAL A 37 -17.31 6.31 0.92
CA VAL A 37 -18.73 6.06 0.59
C VAL A 37 -18.91 4.65 -0.01
N TYR A 38 -18.07 4.23 -0.96
CA TYR A 38 -18.13 2.87 -1.50
C TYR A 38 -17.86 1.81 -0.43
N MET A 39 -16.88 2.04 0.45
CA MET A 39 -16.50 1.04 1.45
C MET A 39 -17.52 0.91 2.58
N GLU A 40 -18.01 2.02 3.10
CA GLU A 40 -18.88 2.05 4.29
C GLU A 40 -20.35 1.83 3.95
N ARG A 41 -20.85 2.47 2.87
CA ARG A 41 -22.26 2.36 2.47
C ARG A 41 -22.53 1.02 1.80
N ASP A 42 -21.66 0.62 0.88
CA ASP A 42 -21.88 -0.56 0.04
C ASP A 42 -21.17 -1.81 0.59
N GLY A 43 -20.48 -1.69 1.73
CA GLY A 43 -19.79 -2.79 2.40
C GLY A 43 -18.62 -3.34 1.59
N LEU A 44 -18.03 -2.51 0.71
CA LEU A 44 -16.95 -2.91 -0.16
C LEU A 44 -15.60 -2.80 0.55
N ASN A 45 -14.67 -3.65 0.15
CA ASN A 45 -13.24 -3.43 0.40
C ASN A 45 -12.62 -2.68 -0.78
N LEU A 46 -11.33 -2.31 -0.69
CA LEU A 46 -10.66 -1.61 -1.79
C LEU A 46 -10.71 -2.38 -3.11
N ALA A 47 -10.60 -3.71 -3.06
CA ALA A 47 -10.78 -4.54 -4.25
C ALA A 47 -12.18 -4.37 -4.87
N GLY A 48 -13.24 -4.43 -4.06
CA GLY A 48 -14.62 -4.20 -4.51
C GLY A 48 -14.82 -2.78 -5.04
N THR A 49 -14.20 -1.77 -4.42
CA THR A 49 -14.20 -0.39 -4.94
C THR A 49 -13.52 -0.32 -6.32
N CYS A 50 -12.38 -1.00 -6.51
CA CYS A 50 -11.74 -1.10 -7.82
C CYS A 50 -12.65 -1.76 -8.85
N GLU A 51 -13.30 -2.88 -8.50
CA GLU A 51 -14.23 -3.60 -9.39
C GLU A 51 -15.40 -2.72 -9.82
N VAL A 52 -16.00 -1.94 -8.91
CA VAL A 52 -17.08 -0.99 -9.21
C VAL A 52 -16.62 0.11 -10.18
N LEU A 53 -15.36 0.51 -10.08
CA LEU A 53 -14.75 1.50 -10.97
C LEU A 53 -14.23 0.88 -12.29
N GLY A 54 -14.37 -0.44 -12.48
CA GLY A 54 -13.86 -1.15 -13.66
C GLY A 54 -12.34 -1.28 -13.69
N ILE A 55 -11.70 -1.23 -12.52
CA ILE A 55 -10.25 -1.31 -12.35
C ILE A 55 -9.87 -2.68 -11.78
N GLU A 56 -8.82 -3.30 -12.32
CA GLU A 56 -8.31 -4.56 -11.79
C GLU A 56 -7.57 -4.33 -10.45
N PRO A 57 -7.97 -4.99 -9.33
CA PRO A 57 -7.38 -4.76 -8.01
C PRO A 57 -5.87 -5.03 -7.94
N GLU A 58 -5.35 -5.95 -8.76
CA GLU A 58 -3.91 -6.22 -8.83
C GLU A 58 -3.11 -5.01 -9.33
N ASN A 59 -3.70 -4.16 -10.19
CA ASN A 59 -3.05 -2.93 -10.63
C ASN A 59 -2.91 -1.93 -9.48
N LEU A 60 -3.88 -1.89 -8.55
CA LEU A 60 -3.77 -1.07 -7.34
C LEU A 60 -2.64 -1.58 -6.44
N ILE A 61 -2.58 -2.89 -6.20
CA ILE A 61 -1.53 -3.51 -5.38
C ILE A 61 -0.15 -3.23 -5.97
N GLN A 62 0.00 -3.36 -7.29
CA GLN A 62 1.26 -3.08 -7.97
C GLN A 62 1.62 -1.60 -7.88
N THR A 63 0.65 -0.69 -8.07
CA THR A 63 0.88 0.76 -7.97
C THR A 63 1.32 1.17 -6.56
N LEU A 64 0.65 0.63 -5.53
CA LEU A 64 1.04 0.84 -4.14
C LEU A 64 2.44 0.30 -3.86
N THR A 65 2.76 -0.90 -4.36
CA THR A 65 4.09 -1.50 -4.21
C THR A 65 5.17 -0.64 -4.88
N ASN A 66 4.95 -0.19 -6.10
CA ASN A 66 5.87 0.68 -6.84
C ASN A 66 6.08 2.03 -6.13
N SER A 67 5.03 2.59 -5.52
CA SER A 67 5.15 3.83 -4.75
C SER A 67 6.03 3.67 -3.50
N PHE A 68 6.21 2.43 -3.04
CA PHE A 68 6.96 2.10 -1.82
C PHE A 68 8.40 1.65 -2.09
N GLU A 69 8.70 1.22 -3.32
CA GLU A 69 10.04 0.79 -3.73
C GLU A 69 11.15 1.83 -3.44
N PRO A 70 10.94 3.15 -3.63
CA PRO A 70 11.96 4.15 -3.30
C PRO A 70 12.40 4.15 -1.83
N PHE A 71 11.55 3.72 -0.89
CA PHE A 71 11.91 3.60 0.53
C PHE A 71 12.76 2.36 0.79
N ILE A 72 12.53 1.28 0.03
CA ILE A 72 13.38 0.08 0.06
C ILE A 72 14.77 0.44 -0.51
N ASP A 73 14.81 1.20 -1.61
CA ASP A 73 16.08 1.70 -2.18
C ASP A 73 16.86 2.58 -1.22
N GLN A 74 16.18 3.46 -0.48
CA GLN A 74 16.81 4.23 0.59
C GLN A 74 17.36 3.33 1.70
N GLY A 75 16.67 2.25 2.04
CA GLY A 75 17.16 1.25 2.99
C GLY A 75 18.41 0.54 2.50
N VAL A 76 18.49 0.23 1.20
CA VAL A 76 19.71 -0.31 0.59
C VAL A 76 20.84 0.71 0.63
N ALA A 77 20.58 1.96 0.24
CA ALA A 77 21.59 3.01 0.24
C ALA A 77 22.15 3.33 1.64
N LYS A 78 21.34 3.16 2.69
CA LYS A 78 21.73 3.32 4.10
C LYS A 78 22.40 2.07 4.70
N GLY A 79 22.48 0.97 3.95
CA GLY A 79 23.02 -0.31 4.44
C GLY A 79 22.11 -1.04 5.44
N LEU A 80 20.84 -0.65 5.54
CA LEU A 80 19.84 -1.28 6.40
C LEU A 80 19.21 -2.52 5.75
N ILE A 81 19.25 -2.57 4.41
CA ILE A 81 18.80 -3.70 3.59
C ILE A 81 19.96 -4.05 2.66
N THR A 82 20.27 -5.33 2.47
CA THR A 82 21.28 -5.69 1.48
C THR A 82 20.68 -5.62 0.07
N GLN A 83 21.52 -5.37 -0.95
CA GLN A 83 21.06 -5.40 -2.34
C GLN A 83 20.44 -6.75 -2.73
N ALA A 84 20.91 -7.85 -2.13
CA ALA A 84 20.39 -9.19 -2.35
C ALA A 84 18.99 -9.40 -1.73
N ASP A 85 18.70 -8.74 -0.61
CA ASP A 85 17.41 -8.87 0.08
C ASP A 85 16.32 -7.96 -0.50
N LYS A 86 16.67 -6.97 -1.35
CA LYS A 86 15.71 -6.02 -1.93
C LYS A 86 14.47 -6.70 -2.55
N PRO A 87 14.59 -7.77 -3.36
CA PRO A 87 13.41 -8.45 -3.94
C PRO A 87 12.48 -9.05 -2.88
N GLU A 88 13.04 -9.62 -1.80
CA GLU A 88 12.23 -10.17 -0.71
C GLU A 88 11.47 -9.06 0.03
N TRP A 89 12.11 -7.90 0.24
CA TRP A 89 11.44 -6.74 0.83
C TRP A 89 10.30 -6.22 -0.04
N ILE A 90 10.47 -6.18 -1.37
CA ILE A 90 9.41 -5.81 -2.30
C ILE A 90 8.23 -6.79 -2.18
N ASP A 91 8.50 -8.10 -2.15
CA ASP A 91 7.46 -9.12 -2.05
C ASP A 91 6.69 -9.05 -0.72
N ARG A 92 7.40 -8.80 0.39
CA ARG A 92 6.78 -8.56 1.71
C ARG A 92 5.85 -7.36 1.66
N VAL A 93 6.28 -6.25 1.07
CA VAL A 93 5.46 -5.04 0.90
C VAL A 93 4.23 -5.32 0.03
N LYS A 94 4.41 -6.00 -1.10
CA LYS A 94 3.32 -6.41 -1.99
C LYS A 94 2.29 -7.27 -1.24
N THR A 95 2.75 -8.20 -0.41
CA THR A 95 1.89 -9.04 0.43
C THR A 95 1.09 -8.20 1.43
N GLN A 96 1.69 -7.20 2.08
CA GLN A 96 0.95 -6.31 2.97
C GLN A 96 -0.10 -5.48 2.24
N PHE A 97 0.22 -4.96 1.04
CA PHE A 97 -0.78 -4.25 0.24
C PHE A 97 -1.89 -5.16 -0.25
N ARG A 98 -1.59 -6.41 -0.63
CA ARG A 98 -2.60 -7.41 -0.96
C ARG A 98 -3.56 -7.64 0.20
N ASN A 99 -3.02 -7.87 1.41
CA ASN A 99 -3.84 -8.05 2.61
C ASN A 99 -4.75 -6.85 2.83
N ARG A 100 -4.23 -5.62 2.71
CA ARG A 100 -5.02 -4.39 2.87
C ARG A 100 -6.09 -4.22 1.79
N VAL A 101 -5.78 -4.50 0.53
CA VAL A 101 -6.70 -4.32 -0.59
C VAL A 101 -7.88 -5.30 -0.52
N TYR A 102 -7.62 -6.53 -0.10
CA TYR A 102 -8.63 -7.58 0.01
C TYR A 102 -9.24 -7.74 1.42
N TRP A 103 -8.82 -6.96 2.42
CA TRP A 103 -9.35 -7.02 3.78
C TRP A 103 -10.85 -6.68 3.82
N ARG A 104 -11.64 -7.43 4.61
CA ARG A 104 -13.12 -7.33 4.64
C ARG A 104 -13.72 -6.97 6.00
N GLY A 105 -12.92 -6.51 6.96
CA GLY A 105 -13.32 -6.46 8.38
C GLY A 105 -12.69 -7.60 9.16
#